data_AF-A0A0A0IEM3-F1
#
_entry.id   AF-A0A0A0IEM3-F1
#
_cell.length_a   1.000
_cell.length_b   1.000
_cell.length_c   1.000
_cell.angle_alpha   90.00
_cell.angle_beta   90.00
_cell.angle_gamma   90.00
#
_symmetry.space_group_name_H-M   'P 1'
#
loop_
_entity.id
_entity.type
_entity.pdbx_description
1 polymer ?
#
loop_
_entity_poly.entity_id
_entity_poly.type
_entity_poly.pdbx_seq_one_letter_code
_entity_poly.pdbx_strand_id
1 'polypeptide(L)' 'MKILNLFTVYFLMLLLIQGFILIVLDSISFENAGMSNASRKARVIGKVIIILGIVLYVLRWSILG' A
#
# COMPACT_ATOMS: atom_id res chain seq x y z
N MET A 1 10.68 19.95 -10.63
CA MET A 1 9.33 20.02 -10.01
C MET A 1 8.31 19.07 -10.66
N LYS A 2 8.02 19.14 -11.98
CA LYS A 2 7.02 18.25 -12.63
C LYS A 2 7.37 16.75 -12.58
N ILE A 3 8.63 16.38 -12.82
CA ILE A 3 9.10 14.98 -12.76
C ILE A 3 8.94 14.38 -11.36
N LEU A 4 9.24 15.17 -10.32
CA LEU A 4 9.09 14.76 -8.92
C LEU A 4 7.62 14.54 -8.57
N ASN A 5 6.72 15.36 -9.11
CA ASN A 5 5.30 15.20 -8.87
C ASN A 5 4.75 13.94 -9.54
N LEU A 6 5.17 13.67 -10.78
CA LEU A 6 4.84 12.44 -11.49
C LEU A 6 5.35 11.21 -10.73
N PHE A 7 6.58 11.26 -10.22
CA PHE A 7 7.18 10.20 -9.42
C PHE A 7 6.38 9.92 -8.14
N THR A 8 5.94 10.95 -7.42
CA THR A 8 5.13 10.77 -6.21
C THR A 8 3.76 10.18 -6.50
N VAL A 9 3.07 10.66 -7.54
CA VAL A 9 1.77 10.09 -7.92
C VAL A 9 1.94 8.63 -8.33
N TYR A 10 2.99 8.32 -9.09
CA TYR A 10 3.32 6.95 -9.48
C TYR A 10 3.65 6.07 -8.28
N PHE A 11 4.47 6.57 -7.35
CA PHE A 11 4.80 5.88 -6.10
C PHE A 11 3.55 5.59 -5.24
N LEU A 12 2.64 6.56 -5.13
CA LEU A 12 1.36 6.35 -4.45
C LEU A 12 0.54 5.26 -5.13
N MET A 13 0.41 5.30 -6.47
CA MET A 13 -0.31 4.26 -7.21
C MET A 13 0.30 2.86 -7.00
N LEU A 14 1.63 2.75 -7.03
CA LEU A 14 2.31 1.48 -6.76
C LEU A 14 2.02 0.95 -5.36
N LEU A 15 2.08 1.81 -4.32
CA LEU A 15 1.77 1.41 -2.95
C LEU A 15 0.31 0.97 -2.78
N LEU A 16 -0.63 1.64 -3.45
CA LEU A 16 -2.05 1.27 -3.44
C LEU A 16 -2.26 -0.09 -4.10
N ILE A 17 -1.67 -0.32 -5.28
CA ILE A 17 -1.76 -1.60 -5.99
C ILE A 17 -1.14 -2.71 -5.15
N GLN A 18 0.06 -2.49 -4.60
CA GLN A 18 0.75 -3.47 -3.78
C GLN A 18 -0.03 -3.80 -2.50
N GLY A 19 -0.55 -2.79 -1.80
CA GLY A 19 -1.38 -2.99 -0.61
C GLY A 19 -2.68 -3.74 -0.92
N PHE A 20 -3.30 -3.46 -2.07
CA PHE A 20 -4.50 -4.16 -2.53
C PHE A 20 -4.20 -5.64 -2.85
N ILE A 21 -3.12 -5.92 -3.58
CA ILE A 21 -2.68 -7.29 -3.87
C ILE A 21 -2.42 -8.05 -2.56
N LEU A 22 -1.75 -7.43 -1.59
CA LEU A 22 -1.48 -8.06 -0.28
C LEU A 22 -2.77 -8.40 0.49
N ILE A 23 -3.77 -7.51 0.44
CA ILE A 23 -5.05 -7.71 1.11
C ILE A 23 -5.86 -8.80 0.42
N VAL A 24 -5.85 -8.86 -0.92
CA VAL A 24 -6.71 -9.77 -1.68
C VAL A 24 -5.98 -11.07 -2.00
N LEU A 25 -4.98 -11.02 -2.86
CA LEU A 25 -4.26 -12.18 -3.39
C LEU A 25 -3.50 -12.91 -2.28
N ASP A 26 -2.66 -12.21 -1.52
CA ASP A 26 -1.85 -12.88 -0.49
C ASP A 26 -2.72 -13.38 0.66
N SER A 27 -3.72 -12.62 1.11
CA SER A 27 -4.58 -13.09 2.20
C SER A 27 -5.42 -14.31 1.82
N ILE A 28 -5.95 -14.36 0.58
CA ILE A 28 -6.69 -15.52 0.07
C ILE A 28 -5.75 -16.72 -0.10
N SER A 29 -4.53 -16.50 -0.63
CA SER A 29 -3.52 -17.55 -0.78
C SER A 29 -3.14 -18.18 0.57
N PHE A 30 -2.90 -17.35 1.59
CA PHE A 30 -2.59 -17.85 2.94
C PHE A 30 -3.80 -18.52 3.61
N GLU A 31 -5.01 -18.06 3.36
CA GLU A 31 -6.24 -18.70 3.88
C GLU A 31 -6.45 -20.08 3.26
N ASN A 32 -6.25 -20.21 1.95
CA ASN A 32 -6.30 -21.48 1.22
C ASN A 32 -5.19 -22.46 1.65
N ALA A 33 -4.05 -21.95 2.09
CA ALA A 33 -2.95 -22.75 2.64
C ALA A 33 -3.16 -23.16 4.11
N GLY A 34 -4.30 -22.82 4.73
CA GLY A 34 -4.57 -23.07 6.15
C GLY A 34 -3.79 -22.17 7.11
N MET A 35 -3.07 -21.17 6.59
CA MET A 35 -2.23 -20.23 7.35
C MET A 35 -3.03 -18.97 7.75
N SER A 36 -4.07 -19.16 8.57
CA SER A 36 -4.98 -18.09 9.02
C SER A 36 -4.27 -16.90 9.67
N ASN A 37 -3.19 -17.15 10.41
CA ASN A 37 -2.39 -16.08 11.03
C ASN A 37 -1.62 -15.25 9.99
N ALA A 38 -1.10 -15.89 8.93
CA ALA A 38 -0.42 -15.19 7.84
C ALA A 38 -1.42 -14.39 6.99
N SER A 39 -2.61 -14.93 6.73
CA SER A 39 -3.70 -14.21 6.04
C SER A 39 -4.08 -12.93 6.79
N ARG A 40 -4.28 -13.02 8.11
CA ARG A 40 -4.60 -11.85 8.94
C ARG A 40 -3.48 -10.82 8.95
N LYS A 41 -2.22 -11.27 9.03
CA LYS A 41 -1.04 -10.39 8.92
C LYS A 41 -0.96 -9.71 7.55
N ALA A 42 -1.19 -10.43 6.46
CA ALA A 42 -1.18 -9.88 5.10
C ALA A 42 -2.24 -8.77 4.93
N ARG A 43 -3.47 -8.98 5.44
CA ARG A 43 -4.50 -7.93 5.45
C ARG A 43 -4.10 -6.71 6.27
N VAL A 44 -3.47 -6.89 7.43
CA VAL A 44 -3.00 -5.78 8.27
C VAL A 44 -1.87 -5.02 7.59
N ILE A 45 -0.86 -5.72 7.07
CA ILE A 45 0.29 -5.11 6.39
C ILE A 45 -0.17 -4.33 5.15
N GLY A 46 -1.06 -4.91 4.33
CA GLY A 46 -1.57 -4.22 3.15
C GLY A 46 -2.34 -2.94 3.50
N LYS A 47 -3.13 -2.95 4.58
CA LYS A 47 -3.79 -1.72 5.09
C LYS A 47 -2.78 -0.68 5.57
N VAL A 48 -1.74 -1.10 6.30
CA VAL A 48 -0.69 -0.20 6.79
C VAL A 48 0.08 0.44 5.63
N ILE A 49 0.41 -0.33 4.59
CA ILE A 49 1.10 0.16 3.39
C ILE A 49 0.26 1.23 2.67
N ILE A 50 -1.05 1.00 2.52
CA ILE A 50 -1.97 1.98 1.92
C ILE A 50 -2.01 3.27 2.75
N ILE A 51 -2.13 3.15 4.07
CA ILE A 51 -2.15 4.30 4.99
C ILE A 51 -0.84 5.09 4.89
N LEU A 52 0.31 4.41 4.91
CA LEU A 52 1.62 5.05 4.78
C LEU A 52 1.77 5.77 3.43
N GLY A 53 1.32 5.16 2.34
CA GLY A 53 1.34 5.79 1.01
C GLY A 53 0.55 7.10 0.98
N ILE A 54 -0.67 7.10 1.55
CA ILE A 54 -1.51 8.30 1.64
C ILE A 54 -0.84 9.36 2.52
N VAL A 55 -0.32 8.99 3.69
CA VAL A 55 0.34 9.92 4.62
C VAL A 55 1.55 10.57 3.96
N LEU A 56 2.39 9.80 3.26
CA LEU A 56 3.56 10.33 2.54
C LEU A 56 3.16 11.28 1.40
N TYR A 57 2.08 10.98 0.68
CA TYR A 57 1.55 11.86 -0.36
C TYR A 57 1.08 13.20 0.21
N VAL A 58 0.32 13.17 1.31
CA VAL A 58 -0.20 14.37 1.99
C VAL A 58 0.94 15.19 2.60
N LEU A 59 1.89 14.55 3.28
CA LEU A 59 3.09 15.23 3.82
C LEU A 59 3.86 15.95 2.72
N ARG A 60 4.06 15.28 1.58
CA ARG A 60 4.73 15.90 0.45
C ARG A 60 3.97 17.11 -0.09
N TRP A 61 2.64 17.02 -0.19
CA TRP A 61 1.80 18.15 -0.56
C TRP A 61 1.93 19.31 0.42
N SER A 62 2.00 19.03 1.73
CA SER A 62 2.13 20.07 2.76
C SER A 62 3.52 20.71 2.83
N ILE A 63 4.58 20.03 2.39
CA ILE A 63 5.97 20.54 2.45
C ILE A 63 6.34 21.29 1.16
N LEU A 64 5.77 20.91 0.02
CA LEU A 64 6.09 21.45 -1.31
C LEU A 64 4.97 22.30 -1.95
N GLY A 65 3.80 22.36 -1.32
CA GLY A 65 2.71 23.29 -1.68
C GLY A 65 2.93 24.66 -1.06
#